data_AF-A0A376BUE6-F1
#
_entry.id   AF-A0A376BUE6-F1
#
_cell.length_a   1.000
_cell.length_b   1.000
_cell.length_c   1.000
_cell.angle_alpha   90.00
_cell.angle_beta   90.00
_cell.angle_gamma   90.00
#
_symmetry.space_group_name_H-M   'P 1'
#
loop_
_entity.id
_entity.type
_entity.pdbx_description
1 polymer ?
#
loop_
_entity_poly.entity_id
_entity_poly.type
_entity_poly.pdbx_seq_one_letter_code
_entity_poly.pdbx_strand_id
1 'polypeptide(L)'
;MKIVEIHTHNLGAVPNGKLSLMNDWRGEVENRVLLTGVNGCGKSTLLRAIAMMWEALGYWLEHKKILPENHHSANYFEKWGCSIAIVLDDVTDITGTSKQKIGLVFGDQEWFHQTELNNRIDIEWIGETYQDFLILCVVETREERQSDNPLSFLLPTANWFETWSHKRKALMISDSIKGLPNMMYLDAEERRWVKPTENVGEFYADLVSQRWLAKYLVNKDWRGQLEASLINLKILDNDKFNVTIDKLNQFLSDKKILKKLSEYSNRIDVQLGKTSFGLDELSSGEHQVLIMLFLMLRWLNKGGIVLIDEPDLFLHPSLVSGFLSTLELEAERLGAQLIITSHSDDVWRRYENFGVRIDMSGGEYNVR
;
A
#
# COMPACT_ATOMS: atom_id res chain seq x y z
N MET A 1 -0.57 -13.33 4.19
CA MET A 1 -1.76 -12.58 3.73
C MET A 1 -1.57 -12.17 2.29
N LYS A 2 -2.59 -12.37 1.45
CA LYS A 2 -2.58 -12.02 0.04
C LYS A 2 -3.96 -11.53 -0.42
N ILE A 3 -4.01 -10.60 -1.36
CA ILE A 3 -5.21 -10.29 -2.12
C ILE A 3 -5.39 -11.38 -3.17
N VAL A 4 -6.60 -11.96 -3.20
CA VAL A 4 -6.97 -13.04 -4.12
C VAL A 4 -7.84 -12.52 -5.24
N GLU A 5 -8.82 -11.69 -4.89
CA GLU A 5 -9.82 -11.19 -5.81
C GLU A 5 -10.13 -9.74 -5.48
N ILE A 6 -10.33 -8.93 -6.51
CA ILE A 6 -10.80 -7.56 -6.39
C ILE A 6 -12.03 -7.42 -7.30
N HIS A 7 -13.11 -6.88 -6.77
CA HIS A 7 -14.32 -6.59 -7.52
C HIS A 7 -14.51 -5.08 -7.56
N THR A 8 -14.79 -4.54 -8.74
CA THR A 8 -14.91 -3.11 -8.97
C THR A 8 -16.18 -2.79 -9.75
N HIS A 9 -16.80 -1.67 -9.41
CA HIS A 9 -17.92 -1.10 -10.14
C HIS A 9 -17.89 0.42 -10.04
N ASN A 10 -17.92 1.10 -11.20
CA ASN A 10 -17.90 2.57 -11.32
C ASN A 10 -16.71 3.25 -10.63
N LEU A 11 -15.55 2.58 -10.55
CA LEU A 11 -14.32 3.14 -9.98
C LEU A 11 -13.55 3.95 -11.03
N GLY A 12 -14.14 5.04 -11.50
CA GLY A 12 -13.55 5.92 -12.52
C GLY A 12 -13.27 5.18 -13.83
N ALA A 13 -11.99 5.14 -14.24
CA ALA A 13 -11.56 4.48 -15.47
C ALA A 13 -11.14 3.01 -15.28
N VAL A 14 -11.23 2.48 -14.05
CA VAL A 14 -10.92 1.08 -13.75
C VAL A 14 -12.01 0.18 -14.37
N PRO A 15 -11.63 -0.94 -15.03
CA PRO A 15 -12.58 -1.93 -15.52
C PRO A 15 -13.59 -2.36 -14.45
N ASN A 16 -14.84 -2.62 -14.87
CA ASN A 16 -15.85 -3.20 -13.99
C ASN A 16 -15.71 -4.73 -13.98
N GLY A 17 -16.03 -5.36 -12.85
CA GLY A 17 -16.09 -6.81 -12.72
C GLY A 17 -15.05 -7.38 -11.76
N LYS A 18 -14.69 -8.65 -11.98
CA LYS A 18 -13.79 -9.41 -11.10
C LYS A 18 -12.38 -9.45 -11.68
N LEU A 19 -11.42 -8.97 -10.90
CA LEU A 19 -9.99 -9.20 -11.08
C LEU A 19 -9.55 -10.36 -10.18
N SER A 20 -9.14 -11.49 -10.78
CA SER A 20 -8.55 -12.61 -10.05
C SER A 20 -7.03 -12.51 -10.07
N LEU A 21 -6.40 -12.72 -8.92
CA LEU A 21 -4.94 -12.83 -8.75
C LEU A 21 -4.50 -14.29 -8.54
N MET A 22 -5.40 -15.25 -8.76
CA MET A 22 -5.03 -16.67 -8.78
C MET A 22 -4.30 -17.02 -10.08
N ASN A 23 -3.26 -17.84 -9.97
CA ASN A 23 -2.65 -18.48 -11.13
C ASN A 23 -3.32 -19.83 -11.38
N ASP A 24 -4.04 -19.93 -12.48
CA ASP A 24 -4.78 -21.13 -12.88
C ASP A 24 -3.86 -22.35 -13.09
N TRP A 25 -2.59 -22.14 -13.45
CA TRP A 25 -1.62 -23.22 -13.66
C TRP A 25 -1.05 -23.76 -12.35
N ARG A 26 -0.83 -22.89 -11.36
CA ARG A 26 -0.22 -23.25 -10.07
C ARG A 26 -1.26 -23.58 -9.00
N GLY A 27 -2.50 -23.12 -9.17
CA GLY A 27 -3.56 -23.23 -8.16
C GLY A 27 -3.28 -22.40 -6.90
N GLU A 28 -2.39 -21.40 -6.99
CA GLU A 28 -2.00 -20.54 -5.87
C GLU A 28 -2.16 -19.07 -6.25
N VAL A 29 -2.28 -18.21 -5.23
CA VAL A 29 -2.36 -16.75 -5.39
C VAL A 29 -0.98 -16.19 -5.70
N GLU A 30 -0.90 -15.38 -6.74
CA GLU A 30 0.35 -14.83 -7.22
C GLU A 30 0.94 -13.79 -6.26
N ASN A 31 2.24 -13.95 -6.01
CA ASN A 31 2.99 -13.02 -5.18
C ASN A 31 3.55 -11.85 -5.98
N ARG A 32 3.60 -11.96 -7.32
CA ARG A 32 4.20 -10.96 -8.20
C ARG A 32 3.21 -10.63 -9.30
N VAL A 33 2.51 -9.52 -9.13
CA VAL A 33 1.47 -9.06 -10.04
C VAL A 33 1.90 -7.76 -10.69
N LEU A 34 1.75 -7.68 -12.00
CA LEU A 34 1.94 -6.46 -12.77
C LEU A 34 0.62 -6.05 -13.43
N LEU A 35 0.15 -4.86 -13.11
CA LEU A 35 -0.96 -4.21 -13.77
C LEU A 35 -0.46 -3.36 -14.95
N THR A 36 -1.05 -3.57 -16.12
CA THR A 36 -0.68 -2.93 -17.37
C THR A 36 -1.90 -2.36 -18.08
N GLY A 37 -1.65 -1.51 -19.07
CA GLY A 37 -2.68 -0.94 -19.92
C GLY A 37 -2.41 0.51 -20.27
N VAL A 38 -3.18 1.05 -21.20
CA VAL A 38 -3.01 2.42 -21.73
C VAL A 38 -3.05 3.50 -20.64
N ASN A 39 -2.49 4.68 -20.93
CA ASN A 39 -2.56 5.80 -20.01
C ASN A 39 -4.03 6.13 -19.72
N GLY A 40 -4.35 6.30 -18.43
CA GLY A 40 -5.72 6.60 -18.00
C GLY A 40 -6.65 5.38 -17.85
N CYS A 41 -6.21 4.13 -18.02
CA CYS A 41 -7.04 2.93 -17.76
C CYS A 41 -7.27 2.62 -16.26
N GLY A 42 -6.89 3.52 -15.36
CA GLY A 42 -7.17 3.39 -13.92
C GLY A 42 -6.17 2.56 -13.10
N LYS A 43 -4.97 2.23 -13.60
CA LYS A 43 -3.95 1.46 -12.82
C LYS A 43 -3.65 2.08 -11.44
N SER A 44 -3.24 3.34 -11.42
CA SER A 44 -2.98 4.11 -10.20
C SER A 44 -4.23 4.23 -9.33
N THR A 45 -5.40 4.42 -9.95
CA THR A 45 -6.71 4.46 -9.27
C THR A 45 -7.01 3.16 -8.54
N LEU A 46 -6.75 2.01 -9.17
CA LEU A 46 -6.97 0.70 -8.55
C LEU A 46 -6.02 0.48 -7.36
N LEU A 47 -4.72 0.75 -7.52
CA LEU A 47 -3.78 0.64 -6.39
C LEU A 47 -4.17 1.57 -5.23
N ARG A 48 -4.56 2.81 -5.54
CA ARG A 48 -5.02 3.76 -4.54
C ARG A 48 -6.28 3.28 -3.83
N ALA A 49 -7.25 2.73 -4.55
CA ALA A 49 -8.48 2.19 -3.96
C ALA A 49 -8.18 1.02 -3.00
N ILE A 50 -7.26 0.12 -3.34
CA ILE A 50 -6.80 -0.95 -2.43
C ILE A 50 -6.21 -0.34 -1.14
N ALA A 51 -5.35 0.67 -1.28
CA ALA A 51 -4.77 1.35 -0.13
C ALA A 51 -5.83 2.06 0.74
N MET A 52 -6.86 2.66 0.12
CA MET A 52 -7.96 3.31 0.84
C MET A 52 -8.85 2.31 1.58
N MET A 53 -9.08 1.12 1.02
CA MET A 53 -9.77 0.02 1.71
C MET A 53 -8.98 -0.47 2.93
N TRP A 54 -7.66 -0.56 2.82
CA TRP A 54 -6.81 -0.94 3.94
C TRP A 54 -6.80 0.12 5.06
N GLU A 55 -6.83 1.40 4.67
CA GLU A 55 -6.97 2.52 5.61
C GLU A 55 -8.34 2.46 6.34
N ALA A 56 -9.41 2.22 5.58
CA ALA A 56 -10.77 2.05 6.12
C ALA A 56 -10.87 0.87 7.09
N LEU A 57 -10.28 -0.27 6.75
CA LEU A 57 -10.18 -1.44 7.65
C LEU A 57 -9.55 -1.07 9.00
N GLY A 58 -8.52 -0.22 8.98
CA GLY A 58 -7.89 0.28 10.19
C GLY A 58 -8.87 1.04 11.09
N TYR A 59 -9.73 1.86 10.51
CA TYR A 59 -10.78 2.58 11.22
C TYR A 59 -11.86 1.63 11.76
N TRP A 60 -12.35 0.71 10.93
CA TRP A 60 -13.39 -0.26 11.31
C TRP A 60 -12.95 -1.15 12.47
N LEU A 61 -11.72 -1.67 12.44
CA LEU A 61 -11.14 -2.48 13.50
C LEU A 61 -11.06 -1.72 14.84
N GLU A 62 -10.86 -0.40 14.80
CA GLU A 62 -10.67 0.41 16.00
C GLU A 62 -11.97 0.91 16.60
N HIS A 63 -12.88 1.40 15.75
CA HIS A 63 -14.08 2.12 16.17
C HIS A 63 -15.35 1.28 16.10
N LYS A 64 -15.37 0.21 15.29
CA LYS A 64 -16.54 -0.64 15.04
C LYS A 64 -17.76 0.17 14.56
N LYS A 65 -17.50 1.17 13.72
CA LYS A 65 -18.47 2.12 13.18
C LYS A 65 -18.14 2.40 11.72
N ILE A 66 -19.14 2.92 11.00
CA ILE A 66 -18.97 3.50 9.68
C ILE A 66 -17.95 4.65 9.68
N LEU A 67 -17.31 4.87 8.55
CA LEU A 67 -16.37 5.96 8.35
C LEU A 67 -17.09 7.31 8.52
N PRO A 68 -16.47 8.29 9.20
CA PRO A 68 -17.00 9.64 9.21
C PRO A 68 -16.84 10.30 7.84
N GLU A 69 -17.74 11.21 7.48
CA GLU A 69 -17.72 11.92 6.17
C GLU A 69 -16.35 12.55 5.86
N ASN A 70 -15.71 13.16 6.87
CA ASN A 70 -14.39 13.78 6.71
C ASN A 70 -13.22 12.77 6.64
N HIS A 71 -13.49 11.46 6.70
CA HIS A 71 -12.44 10.46 6.56
C HIS A 71 -11.90 10.43 5.13
N HIS A 72 -10.59 10.27 4.98
CA HIS A 72 -9.95 10.28 3.67
C HIS A 72 -10.49 9.17 2.75
N SER A 73 -10.64 7.95 3.25
CA SER A 73 -11.25 6.84 2.50
C SER A 73 -12.72 7.07 2.11
N ALA A 74 -13.55 7.64 3.01
CA ALA A 74 -14.96 7.90 2.71
C ALA A 74 -15.09 8.92 1.58
N ASN A 75 -14.41 10.07 1.72
CA ASN A 75 -14.31 11.09 0.67
C ASN A 75 -13.81 10.50 -0.66
N TYR A 76 -12.83 9.60 -0.60
CA TYR A 76 -12.30 8.97 -1.81
C TYR A 76 -13.35 8.09 -2.50
N PHE A 77 -14.12 7.25 -1.80
CA PHE A 77 -15.07 6.36 -2.45
C PHE A 77 -16.41 7.02 -2.79
N GLU A 78 -16.89 7.91 -1.91
CA GLU A 78 -18.12 8.68 -2.13
C GLU A 78 -18.01 9.58 -3.34
N LYS A 79 -16.87 10.26 -3.56
CA LYS A 79 -16.68 11.13 -4.72
C LYS A 79 -16.97 10.43 -6.07
N TRP A 80 -16.82 9.11 -6.14
CA TRP A 80 -17.04 8.34 -7.36
C TRP A 80 -18.36 7.56 -7.38
N GLY A 81 -19.07 7.47 -6.26
CA GLY A 81 -20.20 6.54 -6.12
C GLY A 81 -19.81 5.09 -6.46
N CYS A 82 -18.56 4.74 -6.17
CA CYS A 82 -17.96 3.48 -6.61
C CYS A 82 -18.23 2.36 -5.60
N SER A 83 -18.27 1.14 -6.12
CA SER A 83 -18.30 -0.07 -5.29
C SER A 83 -17.03 -0.88 -5.50
N ILE A 84 -16.41 -1.28 -4.40
CA ILE A 84 -15.20 -2.08 -4.39
C ILE A 84 -15.31 -3.17 -3.32
N ALA A 85 -14.87 -4.36 -3.67
CA ALA A 85 -14.70 -5.45 -2.73
C ALA A 85 -13.33 -6.12 -2.93
N ILE A 86 -12.65 -6.47 -1.84
CA ILE A 86 -11.32 -7.08 -1.84
C ILE A 86 -11.36 -8.33 -0.98
N VAL A 87 -10.94 -9.46 -1.54
CA VAL A 87 -10.88 -10.74 -0.82
C VAL A 87 -9.43 -11.01 -0.41
N LEU A 88 -9.22 -11.12 0.90
CA LEU A 88 -7.94 -11.46 1.52
C LEU A 88 -7.93 -12.93 1.94
N ASP A 89 -6.80 -13.59 1.67
CA ASP A 89 -6.52 -14.97 2.08
C ASP A 89 -5.14 -15.03 2.78
N ASP A 90 -4.76 -16.21 3.27
CA ASP A 90 -3.54 -16.43 4.05
C ASP A 90 -3.49 -15.50 5.28
N VAL A 91 -4.64 -15.39 5.96
CA VAL A 91 -4.87 -14.60 7.18
C VAL A 91 -4.95 -15.50 8.42
N THR A 92 -4.32 -16.68 8.37
CA THR A 92 -4.34 -17.69 9.45
C THR A 92 -3.88 -17.15 10.79
N ASP A 93 -2.90 -16.23 10.79
CA ASP A 93 -2.42 -15.59 12.01
C ASP A 93 -3.49 -14.74 12.69
N ILE A 94 -4.53 -14.33 11.94
CA ILE A 94 -5.64 -13.53 12.44
C ILE A 94 -6.87 -14.40 12.72
N THR A 95 -7.23 -15.27 11.79
CA THR A 95 -8.45 -16.11 11.86
C THR A 95 -8.28 -17.37 12.70
N GLY A 96 -7.05 -17.82 12.91
CA GLY A 96 -6.74 -19.12 13.52
C GLY A 96 -7.05 -20.32 12.63
N THR A 97 -7.47 -20.11 11.36
CA THR A 97 -7.82 -21.17 10.41
C THR A 97 -7.44 -20.79 8.98
N SER A 98 -6.97 -21.76 8.20
CA SER A 98 -6.61 -21.54 6.78
C SER A 98 -7.79 -21.63 5.83
N LYS A 99 -9.00 -21.94 6.34
CA LYS A 99 -10.19 -22.14 5.52
C LYS A 99 -11.03 -20.87 5.34
N GLN A 100 -10.74 -19.83 6.11
CA GLN A 100 -11.57 -18.63 6.17
C GLN A 100 -10.85 -17.46 5.52
N LYS A 101 -11.52 -16.85 4.55
CA LYS A 101 -11.09 -15.61 3.89
C LYS A 101 -11.79 -14.42 4.52
N ILE A 102 -11.18 -13.25 4.38
CA ILE A 102 -11.75 -11.99 4.86
C ILE A 102 -12.04 -11.10 3.65
N GLY A 103 -13.29 -10.67 3.52
CA GLY A 103 -13.73 -9.77 2.48
C GLY A 103 -13.83 -8.35 3.04
N LEU A 104 -13.26 -7.38 2.34
CA LEU A 104 -13.44 -5.95 2.61
C LEU A 104 -14.42 -5.42 1.56
N VAL A 105 -15.45 -4.67 1.95
CA VAL A 105 -16.41 -4.09 0.99
C VAL A 105 -16.73 -2.63 1.31
N PHE A 106 -16.83 -1.82 0.27
CA PHE A 106 -17.38 -0.47 0.33
C PHE A 106 -18.18 -0.25 -0.96
N GLY A 107 -19.49 0.04 -0.89
CA GLY A 107 -20.24 0.32 -2.11
C GLY A 107 -21.75 0.15 -2.04
N ASP A 108 -22.37 0.11 -3.20
CA ASP A 108 -23.82 -0.07 -3.34
C ASP A 108 -24.26 -1.45 -2.84
N GLN A 109 -25.36 -1.47 -2.09
CA GLN A 109 -25.89 -2.69 -1.49
C GLN A 109 -26.47 -3.64 -2.54
N GLU A 110 -27.14 -3.13 -3.57
CA GLU A 110 -27.69 -3.96 -4.64
C GLU A 110 -26.56 -4.63 -5.42
N TRP A 111 -25.51 -3.89 -5.75
CA TRP A 111 -24.29 -4.42 -6.37
C TRP A 111 -23.66 -5.55 -5.54
N PHE A 112 -23.54 -5.36 -4.23
CA PHE A 112 -22.97 -6.37 -3.33
C PHE A 112 -23.80 -7.66 -3.28
N HIS A 113 -25.12 -7.57 -3.39
CA HIS A 113 -26.01 -8.72 -3.46
C HIS A 113 -26.03 -9.39 -4.83
N GLN A 114 -26.05 -8.62 -5.92
CA GLN A 114 -26.11 -9.12 -7.30
C GLN A 114 -24.84 -9.86 -7.72
N THR A 115 -23.68 -9.49 -7.18
CA THR A 115 -22.39 -10.11 -7.50
C THR A 115 -22.15 -11.46 -6.82
N GLU A 116 -23.16 -12.02 -6.14
CA GLU A 116 -23.07 -13.26 -5.33
C GLU A 116 -22.00 -13.23 -4.23
N LEU A 117 -21.37 -12.08 -3.98
CA LEU A 117 -20.32 -11.90 -2.96
C LEU A 117 -20.84 -12.27 -1.57
N ASN A 118 -22.08 -11.89 -1.27
CA ASN A 118 -22.73 -12.21 0.00
C ASN A 118 -23.13 -13.70 0.16
N ASN A 119 -23.13 -14.48 -0.92
CA ASN A 119 -23.48 -15.91 -0.88
C ASN A 119 -22.26 -16.82 -0.63
N ARG A 120 -21.05 -16.24 -0.61
CA ARG A 120 -19.77 -16.94 -0.42
C ARG A 120 -19.55 -17.25 1.06
N ILE A 121 -19.90 -18.47 1.48
CA ILE A 121 -19.77 -18.94 2.87
C ILE A 121 -18.30 -19.03 3.33
N ASP A 122 -17.34 -19.12 2.39
CA ASP A 122 -15.90 -19.14 2.69
C ASP A 122 -15.33 -17.77 3.09
N ILE A 123 -16.11 -16.69 2.94
CA ILE A 123 -15.69 -15.31 3.19
C ILE A 123 -16.51 -14.71 4.33
N GLU A 124 -15.83 -14.11 5.30
CA GLU A 124 -16.47 -13.17 6.22
C GLU A 124 -16.21 -11.73 5.81
N TRP A 125 -17.29 -10.99 5.61
CA TRP A 125 -17.25 -9.61 5.11
C TRP A 125 -17.20 -8.59 6.25
N ILE A 126 -16.40 -7.56 6.04
CA ILE A 126 -16.40 -6.32 6.82
C ILE A 126 -16.44 -5.11 5.91
N GLY A 127 -17.21 -4.10 6.30
CA GLY A 127 -17.18 -2.80 5.67
C GLY A 127 -18.56 -2.17 5.56
N GLU A 128 -18.76 -1.36 4.53
CA GLU A 128 -19.92 -0.47 4.43
C GLU A 128 -20.65 -0.69 3.12
N THR A 129 -21.98 -0.72 3.18
CA THR A 129 -22.81 -0.66 1.99
C THR A 129 -23.88 0.41 2.12
N TYR A 130 -24.33 0.96 0.99
CA TYR A 130 -25.38 1.98 0.96
C TYR A 130 -26.53 1.64 0.01
N GLN A 131 -27.73 2.14 0.32
CA GLN A 131 -28.90 2.12 -0.57
C GLN A 131 -29.03 3.48 -1.26
N ASP A 132 -28.97 3.49 -2.60
CA ASP A 132 -29.07 4.67 -3.47
C ASP A 132 -28.06 5.79 -3.16
N PHE A 133 -26.99 5.85 -3.96
CA PHE A 133 -25.95 6.88 -3.84
C PHE A 133 -26.49 8.33 -3.87
N LEU A 134 -27.58 8.59 -4.61
CA LEU A 134 -28.23 9.91 -4.66
C LEU A 134 -28.80 10.36 -3.31
N ILE A 135 -29.17 9.43 -2.42
CA ILE A 135 -29.70 9.76 -1.09
C ILE A 135 -28.57 10.20 -0.16
N LEU A 136 -27.37 9.59 -0.25
CA LEU A 136 -26.19 9.99 0.51
C LEU A 136 -25.82 11.46 0.29
N CYS A 137 -25.89 11.94 -0.95
CA CYS A 137 -25.58 13.34 -1.27
C CYS A 137 -26.66 14.35 -0.84
N VAL A 138 -27.86 13.90 -0.45
CA VAL A 138 -29.03 14.76 -0.18
C VAL A 138 -29.36 14.85 1.31
N VAL A 139 -28.67 14.12 2.20
CA VAL A 139 -28.82 14.24 3.67
C VAL A 139 -28.17 15.53 4.21
N GLU A 140 -28.33 16.66 3.52
CA GLU A 140 -27.98 18.01 4.01
C GLU A 140 -29.12 18.64 4.84
N THR A 141 -30.33 18.06 4.84
CA THR A 141 -31.47 18.59 5.59
C THR A 141 -31.95 17.59 6.64
N ARG A 142 -31.53 17.83 7.89
CA ARG A 142 -32.11 17.20 9.08
C ARG A 142 -33.57 17.61 9.22
N GLU A 143 -34.48 16.80 8.69
CA GLU A 143 -35.81 16.63 9.28
C GLU A 143 -36.15 15.15 9.36
N GLU A 144 -36.67 14.79 10.53
CA GLU A 144 -36.92 13.43 11.02
C GLU A 144 -37.75 12.61 10.03
N ARG A 145 -37.12 11.64 9.37
CA ARG A 145 -37.81 10.45 8.85
C ARG A 145 -37.41 9.23 9.67
N GLN A 146 -38.39 8.60 10.28
CA GLN A 146 -38.28 7.24 10.80
C GLN A 146 -38.16 6.24 9.65
N SER A 147 -37.36 5.19 9.89
CA SER A 147 -37.23 3.91 9.16
C SER A 147 -36.60 3.93 7.77
N ASP A 148 -35.28 4.12 7.70
CA ASP A 148 -34.30 3.09 7.32
C ASP A 148 -32.95 3.80 7.14
N ASN A 149 -31.91 3.35 7.84
CA ASN A 149 -30.60 3.98 7.74
C ASN A 149 -30.04 3.63 6.34
N PRO A 150 -29.78 4.60 5.45
CA PRO A 150 -29.34 4.30 4.08
C PRO A 150 -27.95 3.66 4.03
N LEU A 151 -27.24 3.66 5.15
CA LEU A 151 -25.93 3.05 5.35
C LEU A 151 -26.04 1.80 6.22
N SER A 152 -25.49 0.70 5.72
CA SER A 152 -25.36 -0.57 6.42
C SER A 152 -23.89 -0.86 6.71
N PHE A 153 -23.59 -1.23 7.96
CA PHE A 153 -22.25 -1.61 8.38
C PHE A 153 -22.19 -3.12 8.59
N LEU A 154 -21.41 -3.80 7.75
CA LEU A 154 -21.16 -5.22 7.85
C LEU A 154 -20.07 -5.44 8.90
N LEU A 155 -20.48 -5.89 10.09
CA LEU A 155 -19.56 -6.24 11.17
C LEU A 155 -19.50 -7.78 11.30
N PRO A 156 -18.30 -8.38 11.21
CA PRO A 156 -18.14 -9.82 11.43
C PRO A 156 -18.57 -10.23 12.84
N THR A 157 -19.18 -11.40 12.96
CA THR A 157 -19.56 -11.99 14.26
C THR A 157 -18.46 -12.87 14.85
N ALA A 158 -17.41 -13.18 14.08
CA ALA A 158 -16.37 -14.10 14.49
C ALA A 158 -15.26 -13.46 15.34
N ASN A 159 -14.61 -14.32 16.15
CA ASN A 159 -13.55 -13.93 17.08
C ASN A 159 -12.29 -13.34 16.42
N TRP A 160 -12.10 -13.54 15.11
CA TRP A 160 -10.94 -13.01 14.40
C TRP A 160 -10.95 -11.47 14.39
N PHE A 161 -12.12 -10.83 14.40
CA PHE A 161 -12.25 -9.38 14.34
C PHE A 161 -11.63 -8.72 15.58
N GLU A 162 -11.99 -9.18 16.78
CA GLU A 162 -11.38 -8.70 18.03
C GLU A 162 -9.88 -9.03 18.06
N THR A 163 -9.50 -10.23 17.62
CA THR A 163 -8.09 -10.65 17.56
C THR A 163 -7.28 -9.70 16.68
N TRP A 164 -7.78 -9.33 15.50
CA TRP A 164 -7.12 -8.38 14.61
C TRP A 164 -7.10 -6.98 15.22
N SER A 165 -8.20 -6.51 15.79
CA SER A 165 -8.27 -5.20 16.48
C SER A 165 -7.21 -5.09 17.57
N HIS A 166 -7.08 -6.10 18.43
CA HIS A 166 -6.06 -6.15 19.48
C HIS A 166 -4.64 -6.18 18.91
N LYS A 167 -4.37 -7.02 17.91
CA LYS A 167 -3.05 -7.08 17.27
C LYS A 167 -2.67 -5.76 16.58
N ARG A 168 -3.63 -5.09 15.92
CA ARG A 168 -3.41 -3.77 15.30
C ARG A 168 -3.09 -2.71 16.34
N LYS A 169 -3.86 -2.62 17.44
CA LYS A 169 -3.57 -1.67 18.54
C LYS A 169 -2.15 -1.86 19.07
N ALA A 170 -1.75 -3.12 19.22
CA ALA A 170 -0.43 -3.45 19.71
C ALA A 170 0.69 -3.07 18.71
N LEU A 171 0.46 -3.26 17.39
CA LEU A 171 1.34 -2.79 16.31
C LEU A 171 1.52 -1.25 16.33
N MET A 172 0.44 -0.50 16.61
CA MET A 172 0.50 0.96 16.71
C MET A 172 1.33 1.42 17.92
N ILE A 173 1.40 0.63 18.99
CA ILE A 173 2.14 1.02 20.20
C ILE A 173 3.62 0.62 20.10
N SER A 174 3.93 -0.62 19.69
CA SER A 174 5.30 -1.15 19.75
C SER A 174 5.81 -1.68 18.41
N ASP A 175 7.06 -1.33 18.08
CA ASP A 175 7.82 -1.89 16.94
C ASP A 175 8.22 -3.37 17.16
N SER A 176 8.04 -3.88 18.40
CA SER A 176 8.40 -5.27 18.77
C SER A 176 7.42 -6.33 18.26
N ILE A 177 6.23 -5.94 17.80
CA ILE A 177 5.21 -6.87 17.31
C ILE A 177 5.48 -7.20 15.86
N LYS A 178 6.42 -8.12 15.69
CA LYS A 178 6.77 -8.74 14.42
C LYS A 178 5.69 -9.75 14.05
N GLY A 179 5.06 -9.57 12.90
CA GLY A 179 4.24 -10.62 12.26
C GLY A 179 2.78 -10.29 11.99
N LEU A 180 2.27 -9.08 12.30
CA LEU A 180 1.01 -8.66 11.70
C LEU A 180 1.30 -8.12 10.29
N PRO A 181 0.63 -8.63 9.24
CA PRO A 181 0.82 -8.13 7.90
C PRO A 181 0.32 -6.69 7.81
N ASN A 182 1.06 -5.86 7.10
CA ASN A 182 0.72 -4.47 6.82
C ASN A 182 0.70 -4.21 5.32
N MET A 183 0.33 -3.00 4.92
CA MET A 183 0.33 -2.60 3.52
C MET A 183 1.30 -1.43 3.31
N MET A 184 1.95 -1.43 2.16
CA MET A 184 2.77 -0.32 1.69
C MET A 184 2.22 0.14 0.36
N TYR A 185 1.89 1.43 0.24
CA TYR A 185 1.42 2.04 -1.00
C TYR A 185 2.30 3.21 -1.38
N LEU A 186 2.91 3.12 -2.56
CA LEU A 186 3.77 4.14 -3.10
C LEU A 186 3.22 4.68 -4.41
N ASP A 187 2.77 5.92 -4.37
CA ASP A 187 2.20 6.64 -5.50
C ASP A 187 3.30 7.25 -6.39
N ALA A 188 3.16 7.17 -7.72
CA ALA A 188 4.15 7.69 -8.66
C ALA A 188 4.33 9.22 -8.55
N GLU A 189 3.26 9.95 -8.24
CA GLU A 189 3.28 11.42 -8.13
C GLU A 189 3.81 11.88 -6.77
N GLU A 190 3.48 11.14 -5.70
CA GLU A 190 3.92 11.47 -4.34
C GLU A 190 5.37 11.01 -4.06
N ARG A 191 5.98 10.13 -4.85
CA ARG A 191 7.39 9.73 -4.66
C ARG A 191 8.40 10.72 -5.26
N ARG A 192 8.34 11.98 -4.85
CA ARG A 192 9.31 13.01 -5.28
C ARG A 192 10.11 13.52 -4.10
N TRP A 193 11.42 13.64 -4.28
CA TRP A 193 12.26 14.29 -3.29
C TRP A 193 11.95 15.79 -3.26
N VAL A 194 11.58 16.30 -2.09
CA VAL A 194 11.48 17.73 -1.85
C VAL A 194 12.45 18.05 -0.73
N LYS A 195 13.37 18.97 -1.04
CA LYS A 195 14.36 19.42 -0.07
C LYS A 195 13.64 20.02 1.15
N PRO A 196 13.86 19.48 2.36
CA PRO A 196 13.19 19.97 3.55
C PRO A 196 13.71 21.36 3.90
N THR A 197 12.80 22.27 4.25
CA THR A 197 13.10 23.65 4.66
C THR A 197 12.70 23.95 6.09
N GLU A 198 11.92 23.06 6.71
CA GLU A 198 11.38 23.21 8.07
C GLU A 198 11.94 22.08 8.96
N ASN A 199 12.27 22.41 10.22
CA ASN A 199 12.70 21.47 11.27
C ASN A 199 13.88 20.54 10.92
N VAL A 200 14.76 20.98 10.02
CA VAL A 200 15.88 20.18 9.51
C VAL A 200 16.85 19.81 10.64
N GLY A 201 17.14 18.51 10.77
CA GLY A 201 18.07 17.98 11.77
C GLY A 201 17.46 17.78 13.16
N GLU A 202 16.17 18.04 13.34
CA GLU A 202 15.45 17.70 14.58
C GLU A 202 15.14 16.20 14.65
N PHE A 203 15.06 15.68 15.88
CA PHE A 203 14.71 14.29 16.15
C PHE A 203 13.21 14.15 16.35
N TYR A 204 12.58 13.33 15.50
CA TYR A 204 11.16 13.02 15.56
C TYR A 204 10.95 11.56 15.86
N ALA A 205 9.91 11.21 16.61
CA ALA A 205 9.44 9.83 16.59
C ALA A 205 8.88 9.51 15.20
N ASP A 206 9.09 8.27 14.74
CA ASP A 206 8.52 7.80 13.49
C ASP A 206 6.98 7.93 13.51
N LEU A 207 6.41 8.17 12.33
CA LEU A 207 4.96 8.26 12.16
C LEU A 207 4.34 6.88 12.39
N VAL A 208 3.50 6.76 13.42
CA VAL A 208 2.86 5.50 13.80
C VAL A 208 1.99 4.92 12.66
N SER A 209 1.39 5.79 11.85
CA SER A 209 0.59 5.41 10.68
C SER A 209 1.36 4.52 9.69
N GLN A 210 2.68 4.69 9.57
CA GLN A 210 3.55 3.91 8.68
C GLN A 210 3.57 2.41 9.04
N ARG A 211 3.23 2.06 10.28
CA ARG A 211 3.18 0.66 10.71
C ARG A 211 1.99 -0.09 10.13
N TRP A 212 0.87 0.60 9.89
CA TRP A 212 -0.34 0.01 9.32
C TRP A 212 -0.37 0.15 7.79
N LEU A 213 -0.20 1.39 7.31
CA LEU A 213 -0.19 1.72 5.89
C LEU A 213 1.02 2.62 5.62
N ALA A 214 2.09 2.03 5.12
CA ALA A 214 3.31 2.75 4.78
C ALA A 214 3.10 3.55 3.49
N LYS A 215 3.31 4.87 3.56
CA LYS A 215 3.18 5.80 2.43
C LYS A 215 4.33 6.79 2.46
N TYR A 216 4.69 7.31 1.29
CA TYR A 216 5.59 8.46 1.21
C TYR A 216 4.77 9.71 0.90
N LEU A 217 4.81 10.70 1.78
CA LEU A 217 4.11 11.97 1.59
C LEU A 217 5.14 13.06 1.32
N VAL A 218 4.99 13.74 0.18
CA VAL A 218 5.82 14.90 -0.13
C VAL A 218 5.42 16.07 0.75
N ASN A 219 6.36 16.59 1.53
CA ASN A 219 6.21 17.85 2.22
C ASN A 219 7.56 18.57 2.34
N LYS A 220 7.54 19.81 2.85
CA LYS A 220 8.75 20.60 3.15
C LYS A 220 9.27 20.40 4.57
N ASP A 221 8.54 19.63 5.37
CA ASP A 221 8.92 19.29 6.73
C ASP A 221 10.00 18.20 6.69
N TRP A 222 10.99 18.31 7.56
CA TRP A 222 11.95 17.25 7.81
C TRP A 222 11.28 15.98 8.32
N ARG A 223 10.17 16.11 9.06
CA ARG A 223 9.42 15.00 9.62
C ARG A 223 8.77 14.14 8.53
N GLY A 224 9.05 12.84 8.57
CA GLY A 224 8.53 11.87 7.60
C GLY A 224 9.38 11.73 6.34
N GLN A 225 10.44 12.52 6.20
CA GLN A 225 11.44 12.35 5.15
C GLN A 225 12.28 11.10 5.40
N LEU A 226 12.90 10.59 4.33
CA LEU A 226 13.78 9.43 4.38
C LEU A 226 14.99 9.67 5.30
N GLU A 227 15.58 10.86 5.26
CA GLU A 227 16.77 11.17 6.05
C GLU A 227 16.48 11.16 7.57
N ALA A 228 15.39 11.82 7.99
CA ALA A 228 14.94 11.78 9.38
C ALA A 228 14.68 10.35 9.87
N SER A 229 14.02 9.54 9.02
CA SER A 229 13.70 8.15 9.33
C SER A 229 14.94 7.25 9.40
N LEU A 230 15.97 7.52 8.59
CA LEU A 230 17.26 6.84 8.66
C LEU A 230 18.01 7.16 9.96
N ILE A 231 17.97 8.43 10.40
CA ILE A 231 18.57 8.85 11.66
C ILE A 231 17.88 8.16 12.84
N ASN A 232 16.55 8.12 12.85
CA ASN A 232 15.78 7.38 13.84
C ASN A 232 16.14 5.90 13.86
N LEU A 233 16.23 5.28 12.68
CA LEU A 233 16.65 3.89 12.56
C LEU A 233 18.05 3.67 13.13
N LYS A 234 18.99 4.59 12.89
CA LYS A 234 20.35 4.51 13.46
C LYS A 234 20.34 4.53 14.99
N ILE A 235 19.46 5.35 15.59
CA ILE A 235 19.34 5.48 17.05
C ILE A 235 18.69 4.23 17.67
N LEU A 236 17.63 3.72 17.03
CA LEU A 236 16.82 2.61 17.56
C LEU A 236 17.46 1.24 17.29
N ASP A 237 18.06 1.05 16.11
CA ASP A 237 18.61 -0.21 15.63
C ASP A 237 19.77 0.05 14.65
N ASN A 238 20.96 0.30 15.20
CA ASN A 238 22.15 0.62 14.41
C ASN A 238 22.59 -0.53 13.48
N ASP A 239 22.29 -1.79 13.82
CA ASP A 239 22.60 -2.93 12.96
C ASP A 239 21.68 -2.95 11.74
N LYS A 240 20.36 -2.79 11.93
CA LYS A 240 19.41 -2.64 10.82
C LYS A 240 19.72 -1.40 9.99
N PHE A 241 20.14 -0.29 10.60
CA PHE A 241 20.61 0.89 9.88
C PHE A 241 21.80 0.56 8.97
N ASN A 242 22.84 -0.12 9.48
CA ASN A 242 24.02 -0.45 8.68
C ASN A 242 23.68 -1.34 7.49
N VAL A 243 22.85 -2.37 7.70
CA VAL A 243 22.37 -3.24 6.61
C VAL A 243 21.53 -2.46 5.60
N THR A 244 20.69 -1.54 6.07
CA THR A 244 19.87 -0.69 5.19
C THR A 244 20.75 0.20 4.33
N ILE A 245 21.74 0.90 4.91
CA ILE A 245 22.69 1.73 4.16
C ILE A 245 23.49 0.90 3.15
N ASP A 246 23.89 -0.34 3.48
CA ASP A 246 24.59 -1.21 2.53
C ASP A 246 23.73 -1.56 1.33
N LYS A 247 22.45 -1.88 1.53
CA LYS A 247 21.50 -2.13 0.43
C LYS A 247 21.25 -0.90 -0.41
N LEU A 248 21.07 0.26 0.22
CA LEU A 248 20.86 1.54 -0.46
C LEU A 248 22.07 1.93 -1.33
N ASN A 249 23.28 1.74 -0.83
CA ASN A 249 24.52 2.04 -1.55
C ASN A 249 24.74 1.18 -2.80
N GLN A 250 24.07 0.03 -2.95
CA GLN A 250 24.15 -0.78 -4.18
C GLN A 250 23.57 -0.07 -5.41
N PHE A 251 22.74 0.95 -5.19
CA PHE A 251 22.06 1.69 -6.25
C PHE A 251 22.66 3.05 -6.56
N LEU A 252 23.76 3.40 -5.87
CA LEU A 252 24.50 4.63 -6.12
C LEU A 252 25.73 4.33 -6.98
N SER A 253 25.91 5.10 -8.04
CA SER A 253 27.11 5.01 -8.90
C SER A 253 28.11 6.07 -8.48
N ASP A 254 29.33 5.66 -8.11
CA ASP A 254 30.43 6.51 -7.64
C ASP A 254 30.17 7.30 -6.34
N LYS A 255 28.95 7.23 -5.79
CA LYS A 255 28.54 7.86 -4.53
C LYS A 255 28.35 6.82 -3.44
N LYS A 256 28.54 7.23 -2.18
CA LYS A 256 28.32 6.36 -1.02
C LYS A 256 27.72 7.14 0.14
N ILE A 257 26.54 6.74 0.58
CA ILE A 257 25.93 7.20 1.83
C ILE A 257 26.81 6.72 2.99
N LEU A 258 27.26 7.67 3.80
CA LEU A 258 28.12 7.39 4.94
C LEU A 258 27.28 6.87 6.11
N LYS A 259 27.80 5.87 6.83
CA LYS A 259 27.14 5.26 8.01
C LYS A 259 27.28 6.10 9.28
N LYS A 260 27.62 7.39 9.16
CA LYS A 260 27.83 8.31 10.27
C LYS A 260 26.96 9.55 10.08
N LEU A 261 26.58 10.14 11.21
CA LEU A 261 25.94 11.45 11.21
C LEU A 261 27.01 12.52 11.04
N SER A 262 26.67 13.59 10.33
CA SER A 262 27.48 14.77 10.23
C SER A 262 27.58 15.46 11.60
N GLU A 263 28.79 15.79 12.04
CA GLU A 263 29.07 16.35 13.36
C GLU A 263 28.40 17.72 13.61
N TYR A 264 28.01 18.42 12.53
CA TYR A 264 27.54 19.80 12.60
C TYR A 264 26.07 20.00 12.25
N SER A 265 25.42 19.02 11.62
CA SER A 265 24.09 19.23 11.02
C SER A 265 23.07 18.16 11.38
N ASN A 266 23.44 17.11 12.13
CA ASN A 266 22.58 15.95 12.38
C ASN A 266 21.99 15.36 11.09
N ARG A 267 22.74 15.45 9.99
CA ARG A 267 22.39 14.95 8.67
C ARG A 267 23.23 13.73 8.30
N ILE A 268 22.86 13.08 7.20
CA ILE A 268 23.61 11.98 6.61
C ILE A 268 24.35 12.51 5.37
N ASP A 269 25.67 12.37 5.40
CA ASP A 269 26.52 12.77 4.28
C ASP A 269 26.65 11.65 3.25
N VAL A 270 26.74 12.05 1.98
CA VAL A 270 27.07 11.23 0.83
C VAL A 270 28.47 11.61 0.35
N GLN A 271 29.32 10.62 0.13
CA GLN A 271 30.68 10.80 -0.36
C GLN A 271 30.76 10.57 -1.87
N LEU A 272 31.47 11.44 -2.59
CA LEU A 272 31.86 11.30 -3.99
C LEU A 272 33.36 11.60 -4.11
N GLY A 273 34.19 10.55 -4.24
CA GLY A 273 35.64 10.69 -4.21
C GLY A 273 36.14 11.36 -2.91
N LYS A 274 36.65 12.59 -3.01
CA LYS A 274 37.15 13.38 -1.87
C LYS A 274 36.14 14.41 -1.34
N THR A 275 35.01 14.61 -2.00
CA THR A 275 33.98 15.55 -1.56
C THR A 275 32.85 14.84 -0.83
N SER A 276 32.18 15.56 0.05
CA SER A 276 30.98 15.12 0.75
C SER A 276 29.88 16.17 0.60
N PHE A 277 28.65 15.70 0.45
CA PHE A 277 27.45 16.53 0.30
C PHE A 277 26.25 15.86 0.99
N GLY A 278 25.13 16.57 1.15
CA GLY A 278 23.93 15.99 1.75
C GLY A 278 23.13 15.12 0.78
N LEU A 279 22.22 14.28 1.30
CA LEU A 279 21.33 13.45 0.47
C LEU A 279 20.55 14.24 -0.59
N ASP A 280 20.33 15.54 -0.40
CA ASP A 280 19.65 16.43 -1.35
C ASP A 280 20.32 16.49 -2.74
N GLU A 281 21.63 16.24 -2.83
CA GLU A 281 22.40 16.35 -4.09
C GLU A 281 22.45 15.04 -4.90
N LEU A 282 21.69 14.02 -4.48
CA LEU A 282 21.48 12.83 -5.30
C LEU A 282 20.62 13.18 -6.53
N SER A 283 20.72 12.38 -7.57
CA SER A 283 19.83 12.51 -8.73
C SER A 283 18.42 12.08 -8.36
N SER A 284 17.42 12.60 -9.08
CA SER A 284 16.02 12.25 -8.86
C SER A 284 15.75 10.74 -8.95
N GLY A 285 16.40 10.04 -9.89
CA GLY A 285 16.31 8.58 -10.01
C GLY A 285 16.90 7.86 -8.81
N GLU A 286 18.05 8.30 -8.30
CA GLU A 286 18.64 7.75 -7.07
C GLU A 286 17.72 7.98 -5.87
N HIS A 287 17.16 9.19 -5.71
CA HIS A 287 16.20 9.48 -4.63
C HIS A 287 15.00 8.53 -4.66
N GLN A 288 14.44 8.27 -5.83
CA GLN A 288 13.28 7.39 -5.97
C GLN A 288 13.59 5.96 -5.57
N VAL A 289 14.72 5.41 -6.05
CA VAL A 289 15.18 4.07 -5.64
C VAL A 289 15.38 4.01 -4.13
N LEU A 290 16.03 5.03 -3.54
CA LEU A 290 16.29 5.07 -2.11
C LEU A 290 14.99 5.14 -1.30
N ILE A 291 14.04 5.99 -1.69
CA ILE A 291 12.73 6.12 -1.00
C ILE A 291 11.99 4.79 -1.03
N MET A 292 11.85 4.17 -2.20
CA MET A 292 11.10 2.93 -2.35
C MET A 292 11.73 1.79 -1.54
N LEU A 293 13.05 1.59 -1.70
CA LEU A 293 13.75 0.50 -1.02
C LEU A 293 13.82 0.73 0.49
N PHE A 294 14.07 1.96 0.94
CA PHE A 294 14.09 2.29 2.37
C PHE A 294 12.75 2.02 3.04
N LEU A 295 11.64 2.48 2.44
CA LEU A 295 10.31 2.28 3.02
C LEU A 295 9.97 0.78 3.13
N MET A 296 10.32 0.00 2.11
CA MET A 296 10.15 -1.44 2.14
C MET A 296 10.98 -2.09 3.26
N LEU A 297 12.27 -1.75 3.37
CA LEU A 297 13.16 -2.31 4.39
C LEU A 297 12.80 -1.89 5.83
N ARG A 298 12.29 -0.66 5.99
CA ARG A 298 11.95 -0.11 7.31
C ARG A 298 10.59 -0.60 7.77
N TRP A 299 9.57 -0.53 6.91
CA TRP A 299 8.17 -0.61 7.30
C TRP A 299 7.46 -1.90 6.90
N LEU A 300 7.91 -2.63 5.88
CA LEU A 300 7.19 -3.83 5.44
C LEU A 300 7.35 -4.98 6.45
N ASN A 301 6.22 -5.52 6.89
CA ASN A 301 6.18 -6.69 7.75
C ASN A 301 6.07 -7.99 6.94
N LYS A 302 6.41 -9.11 7.59
CA LYS A 302 6.22 -10.44 7.03
C LYS A 302 4.74 -10.65 6.64
N GLY A 303 4.50 -11.18 5.45
CA GLY A 303 3.17 -11.42 4.91
C GLY A 303 2.41 -10.16 4.49
N GLY A 304 3.08 -9.00 4.42
CA GLY A 304 2.47 -7.74 4.00
C GLY A 304 2.19 -7.66 2.50
N ILE A 305 1.52 -6.58 2.08
CA ILE A 305 1.22 -6.29 0.67
C ILE A 305 1.93 -5.01 0.25
N VAL A 306 2.57 -5.04 -0.91
CA VAL A 306 3.34 -3.92 -1.47
C VAL A 306 2.68 -3.49 -2.77
N LEU A 307 2.25 -2.24 -2.82
CA LEU A 307 1.60 -1.59 -3.96
C LEU A 307 2.52 -0.46 -4.45
N ILE A 308 3.09 -0.58 -5.65
CA ILE A 308 4.03 0.41 -6.19
C ILE A 308 3.58 0.83 -7.59
N ASP A 309 3.12 2.07 -7.72
CA ASP A 309 2.70 2.63 -9.00
C ASP A 309 3.93 3.07 -9.81
N GLU A 310 4.18 2.52 -11.00
CA GLU A 310 5.29 2.88 -11.88
C GLU A 310 6.67 2.96 -11.15
N PRO A 311 7.20 1.83 -10.63
CA PRO A 311 8.52 1.81 -9.97
C PRO A 311 9.66 2.20 -10.91
N ASP A 312 9.47 2.05 -12.21
CA ASP A 312 10.45 2.32 -13.26
C ASP A 312 10.42 3.77 -13.77
N LEU A 313 9.45 4.58 -13.33
CA LEU A 313 9.34 5.97 -13.72
C LEU A 313 10.60 6.75 -13.29
N PHE A 314 11.16 7.56 -14.19
CA PHE A 314 12.38 8.36 -14.01
C PHE A 314 13.67 7.58 -13.66
N LEU A 315 13.65 6.25 -13.73
CA LEU A 315 14.85 5.43 -13.55
C LEU A 315 15.63 5.28 -14.86
N HIS A 316 16.96 5.30 -14.75
CA HIS A 316 17.81 4.95 -15.89
C HIS A 316 17.61 3.45 -16.23
N PRO A 317 17.47 3.06 -17.51
CA PRO A 317 17.19 1.67 -17.89
C PRO A 317 18.13 0.62 -17.29
N SER A 318 19.41 0.97 -17.12
CA SER A 318 20.40 0.07 -16.51
C SER A 318 20.14 -0.26 -15.03
N LEU A 319 19.40 0.58 -14.31
CA LEU A 319 19.08 0.39 -12.89
C LEU A 319 17.77 -0.38 -12.69
N VAL A 320 16.83 -0.31 -13.64
CA VAL A 320 15.49 -0.90 -13.51
C VAL A 320 15.54 -2.39 -13.18
N SER A 321 16.29 -3.18 -13.95
CA SER A 321 16.36 -4.64 -13.73
C SER A 321 16.96 -5.01 -12.37
N GLY A 322 18.04 -4.33 -11.96
CA GLY A 322 18.67 -4.57 -10.66
C GLY A 322 17.75 -4.18 -9.51
N PHE A 323 17.06 -3.05 -9.66
CA PHE A 323 16.12 -2.53 -8.66
C PHE A 323 14.91 -3.44 -8.49
N LEU A 324 14.25 -3.84 -9.57
CA LEU A 324 13.11 -4.77 -9.52
C LEU A 324 13.52 -6.12 -8.93
N SER A 325 14.71 -6.63 -9.28
CA SER A 325 15.22 -7.87 -8.70
C SER A 325 15.39 -7.79 -7.18
N THR A 326 15.90 -6.66 -6.67
CA THR A 326 16.02 -6.45 -5.21
C THR A 326 14.65 -6.29 -4.55
N LEU A 327 13.70 -5.55 -5.15
CA LEU A 327 12.33 -5.45 -4.63
C LEU A 327 11.66 -6.83 -4.54
N GLU A 328 11.72 -7.62 -5.61
CA GLU A 328 11.13 -8.95 -5.66
C GLU A 328 11.76 -9.90 -4.64
N LEU A 329 13.09 -9.87 -4.51
CA LEU A 329 13.81 -10.69 -3.54
C LEU A 329 13.44 -10.33 -2.10
N GLU A 330 13.32 -9.04 -1.79
CA GLU A 330 12.90 -8.59 -0.46
C GLU A 330 11.43 -8.91 -0.18
N ALA A 331 10.55 -8.81 -1.18
CA ALA A 331 9.15 -9.20 -1.05
C ALA A 331 9.05 -10.70 -0.75
N GLU A 332 9.76 -11.52 -1.52
CA GLU A 332 9.79 -12.98 -1.34
C GLU A 332 10.35 -13.37 0.03
N ARG A 333 11.46 -12.74 0.47
CA ARG A 333 12.05 -12.97 1.80
C ARG A 333 11.04 -12.72 2.94
N LEU A 334 10.16 -11.74 2.75
CA LEU A 334 9.12 -11.39 3.70
C LEU A 334 7.81 -12.17 3.47
N GLY A 335 7.72 -13.01 2.44
CA GLY A 335 6.46 -13.65 2.04
C GLY A 335 5.38 -12.64 1.67
N ALA A 336 5.79 -11.46 1.19
CA ALA A 336 4.90 -10.37 0.82
C ALA A 336 4.38 -10.52 -0.61
N GLN A 337 3.17 -10.01 -0.86
CA GLN A 337 2.62 -9.89 -2.20
C GLN A 337 3.00 -8.53 -2.79
N LEU A 338 3.64 -8.54 -3.95
CA LEU A 338 4.07 -7.36 -4.70
C LEU A 338 3.14 -7.15 -5.90
N ILE A 339 2.44 -6.02 -5.90
CA ILE A 339 1.56 -5.56 -6.98
C ILE A 339 2.12 -4.24 -7.49
N ILE A 340 2.56 -4.20 -8.74
CA ILE A 340 3.11 -2.99 -9.36
C ILE A 340 2.34 -2.61 -10.61
N THR A 341 2.49 -1.37 -11.04
CA THR A 341 2.05 -0.91 -12.37
C THR A 341 3.29 -0.56 -13.19
N SER A 342 3.25 -0.73 -14.51
CA SER A 342 4.31 -0.23 -15.39
C SER A 342 3.83 -0.10 -16.82
N HIS A 343 4.46 0.81 -17.56
CA HIS A 343 4.28 1.00 -19.00
C HIS A 343 5.46 0.44 -19.82
N SER A 344 6.49 -0.10 -19.17
CA SER A 344 7.70 -0.58 -19.84
C SER A 344 7.55 -2.02 -20.33
N ASP A 345 7.76 -2.23 -21.64
CA ASP A 345 7.77 -3.55 -22.27
C ASP A 345 8.76 -4.52 -21.61
N ASP A 346 9.89 -4.02 -21.11
CA ASP A 346 10.88 -4.85 -20.42
C ASP A 346 10.35 -5.38 -19.08
N VAL A 347 9.59 -4.55 -18.36
CA VAL A 347 8.92 -4.94 -17.11
C VAL A 347 7.78 -5.92 -17.41
N TRP A 348 7.06 -5.71 -18.52
CA TRP A 348 6.00 -6.61 -18.96
C TRP A 348 6.53 -8.02 -19.22
N ARG A 349 7.58 -8.14 -20.05
CA ARG A 349 8.24 -9.42 -20.34
C ARG A 349 8.78 -10.09 -19.08
N ARG A 350 9.25 -9.31 -18.10
CA ARG A 350 9.72 -9.86 -16.83
C ARG A 350 8.59 -10.55 -16.06
N TYR A 351 7.42 -9.91 -15.95
CA TYR A 351 6.30 -10.47 -15.18
C TYR A 351 5.54 -11.57 -15.92
N GLU A 352 5.57 -11.62 -17.26
CA GLU A 352 5.11 -12.78 -18.04
C GLU A 352 5.91 -14.06 -17.70
N ASN A 353 7.18 -13.92 -17.29
CA ASN A 353 8.05 -15.06 -16.96
C ASN A 353 8.07 -15.40 -15.46
N PHE A 354 7.96 -14.38 -14.60
CA PHE A 354 8.22 -14.51 -13.16
C PHE A 354 7.01 -14.18 -12.27
N GLY A 355 5.84 -13.94 -12.85
CA GLY A 355 4.62 -13.60 -12.11
C GLY A 355 3.37 -13.70 -12.98
N VAL A 356 2.46 -12.76 -12.82
CA VAL A 356 1.27 -12.60 -13.68
C VAL A 356 1.17 -11.15 -14.15
N ARG A 357 0.85 -10.97 -15.44
CA ARG A 357 0.49 -9.67 -16.01
C ARG A 357 -1.03 -9.59 -16.17
N ILE A 358 -1.60 -8.47 -15.74
CA ILE A 358 -3.01 -8.17 -15.91
C ILE A 358 -3.09 -6.92 -16.78
N ASP A 359 -3.67 -7.06 -17.96
CA ASP A 359 -3.95 -5.97 -18.87
C ASP A 359 -5.36 -5.42 -18.61
N MET A 360 -5.43 -4.16 -18.22
CA MET A 360 -6.66 -3.41 -17.93
C MET A 360 -7.16 -2.64 -19.15
N SER A 361 -6.59 -2.86 -20.34
CA SER A 361 -7.01 -2.20 -21.57
C SER A 361 -8.36 -2.74 -22.06
N GLY A 362 -9.16 -1.88 -22.68
CA GLY A 362 -10.45 -2.29 -23.28
C GLY A 362 -11.62 -2.38 -22.30
N GLY A 363 -11.45 -1.97 -21.04
CA GLY A 363 -12.53 -1.97 -20.05
C GLY A 363 -12.79 -3.32 -19.39
N GLU A 364 -11.89 -4.30 -19.59
CA GLU A 364 -11.94 -5.63 -18.99
C GLU A 364 -10.59 -6.00 -18.36
N TYR A 365 -10.58 -7.00 -17.48
CA TYR A 365 -9.37 -7.56 -16.89
C TYR A 365 -8.89 -8.77 -17.69
N ASN A 366 -7.75 -8.64 -18.37
CA ASN A 366 -7.17 -9.69 -19.19
C ASN A 366 -5.88 -10.23 -18.55
N VAL A 367 -5.92 -11.46 -18.04
CA VAL A 367 -4.75 -12.15 -17.47
C VAL A 367 -3.86 -12.64 -18.63
N ARG A 368 -2.56 -12.36 -18.57
CA ARG A 368 -1.57 -12.70 -19.60
C ARG A 368 -0.30 -13.29 -19.03
#